data_AF-A0A2T6ZY76-F1
#
_entry.id   AF-A0A2T6ZY76-F1
#
_cell.length_a   1.000
_cell.length_b   1.000
_cell.length_c   1.000
_cell.angle_alpha   90.00
_cell.angle_beta   90.00
_cell.angle_gamma   90.00
#
_symmetry.space_group_name_H-M   'P 1'
#
loop_
_entity.id
_entity.type
_entity.pdbx_description
1 polymer ?
#
loop_
_entity_poly.entity_id
_entity_poly.type
_entity_poly.pdbx_seq_one_letter_code
_entity_poly.pdbx_strand_id
1 'polypeptide(L)'
;MRCFLKTPTGLATALPAARFLNLTHGSRRTHTTLRTRTTMPNNKTVITETTMPTQEIGLADTPAFQQLKAKWPKRYPFLDDALLNLVIECETRASKLYDEKLATVLNHFESHVEARGNLPPFLQVRQKQYDDEIKELILDKRDLLSAALEERTERLKSDNMYNVHGVLDRIVYAAKLQKMVPPYAKMQEGLDWLALEREFTTVLNKEVQRRQLCFKDVMACVHRLHSEMCDRFRGAGNVDNYGSVIFVRDDKFSDNERAALVSFLKVQSSWENPVNWEEVTGCKGGQ
;
A
#
# COMPACT_ATOMS: atom_id res chain seq x y z
N MET A 1 75.87 38.07 9.88
CA MET A 1 75.41 37.20 10.98
C MET A 1 74.07 36.62 10.55
N ARG A 2 73.98 35.53 9.77
CA ARG A 2 74.02 34.10 10.15
C ARG A 2 73.32 33.78 11.47
N CYS A 3 72.13 33.17 11.40
CA CYS A 3 71.86 31.78 11.82
C CYS A 3 70.33 31.53 11.96
N PHE A 4 69.78 30.71 11.06
CA PHE A 4 69.17 29.39 11.34
C PHE A 4 67.78 29.40 12.00
N LEU A 5 66.74 29.25 11.17
CA LEU A 5 65.51 28.56 11.56
C LEU A 5 65.59 27.14 10.98
N LYS A 6 65.79 26.16 11.87
CA LYS A 6 65.67 24.72 11.57
C LYS A 6 64.19 24.33 11.61
N THR A 7 63.76 23.62 10.59
CA THR A 7 62.51 22.85 10.54
C THR A 7 62.56 21.64 11.49
N PRO A 8 61.43 21.19 12.05
CA PRO A 8 61.28 19.83 12.55
C PRO A 8 60.74 18.93 11.43
N THR A 9 61.55 17.93 11.10
CA THR A 9 61.26 16.78 10.25
C THR A 9 60.44 15.75 11.02
N GLY A 10 59.35 15.29 10.39
CA GLY A 10 59.00 13.87 10.27
C GLY A 10 58.51 13.12 11.51
N LEU A 11 57.21 12.84 11.55
CA LEU A 11 56.70 11.55 12.02
C LEU A 11 55.75 11.01 10.96
N ALA A 12 56.30 10.14 10.12
CA ALA A 12 55.58 9.33 9.16
C ALA A 12 55.04 8.08 9.88
N THR A 13 53.73 7.99 10.03
CA THR A 13 53.06 6.73 10.33
C THR A 13 52.52 6.14 9.03
N ALA A 14 53.24 5.13 8.54
CA ALA A 14 52.80 4.29 7.44
C ALA A 14 51.57 3.47 7.88
N LEU A 15 50.43 3.74 7.25
CA LEU A 15 49.28 2.83 7.23
C LEU A 15 49.53 1.75 6.18
N PRO A 16 49.49 0.45 6.53
CA PRO A 16 49.64 -0.60 5.55
C PRO A 16 48.40 -0.68 4.65
N ALA A 17 48.65 -0.57 3.34
CA ALA A 17 47.68 -0.85 2.30
C ALA A 17 47.23 -2.32 2.38
N ALA A 18 46.01 -2.53 2.87
CA ALA A 18 45.33 -3.81 2.74
C ALA A 18 44.87 -3.97 1.29
N ARG A 19 45.47 -4.95 0.63
CA ARG A 19 45.17 -5.42 -0.72
C ARG A 19 43.71 -5.88 -0.79
N PHE A 20 42.90 -5.21 -1.60
CA PHE A 20 41.65 -5.78 -2.11
C PHE A 20 42.02 -6.88 -3.11
N LEU A 21 42.11 -8.11 -2.61
CA LEU A 21 42.11 -9.31 -3.43
C LEU A 21 40.66 -9.62 -3.82
N ASN A 22 40.48 -9.76 -5.13
CA ASN A 22 39.28 -10.22 -5.81
C ASN A 22 38.66 -11.44 -5.11
N LEU A 23 37.39 -11.30 -4.70
CA LEU A 23 36.50 -12.42 -4.42
C LEU A 23 35.30 -12.34 -5.36
N THR A 24 35.56 -12.67 -6.63
CA THR A 24 34.54 -13.26 -7.50
C THR A 24 34.40 -14.73 -7.09
N HIS A 25 33.48 -15.03 -6.17
CA HIS A 25 32.99 -16.39 -6.00
C HIS A 25 31.49 -16.40 -6.25
N GLY A 26 31.13 -16.98 -7.40
CA GLY A 26 29.75 -17.25 -7.77
C GLY A 26 29.06 -18.09 -6.71
N SER A 27 27.97 -17.56 -6.17
CA SER A 27 27.03 -18.32 -5.37
C SER A 27 26.23 -19.24 -6.30
N ARG A 28 26.82 -20.40 -6.62
CA ARG A 28 26.04 -21.56 -7.07
C ARG A 28 25.17 -22.00 -5.90
N ARG A 29 23.92 -21.54 -5.86
CA ARG A 29 22.87 -22.21 -5.10
C ARG A 29 22.61 -23.55 -5.76
N THR A 30 23.30 -24.60 -5.31
CA THR A 30 22.82 -25.96 -5.47
C THR A 30 21.54 -26.08 -4.65
N HIS A 31 20.42 -26.29 -5.33
CA HIS A 31 19.17 -26.71 -4.71
C HIS A 31 19.40 -28.07 -4.04
N THR A 32 19.67 -28.07 -2.73
CA THR A 32 19.55 -29.26 -1.91
C THR A 32 18.07 -29.54 -1.74
N THR A 33 17.55 -30.41 -2.61
CA THR A 33 16.21 -31.00 -2.48
C THR A 33 16.21 -31.87 -1.21
N LEU A 34 15.87 -31.27 -0.07
CA LEU A 34 15.50 -32.00 1.13
C LEU A 34 14.16 -32.71 0.85
N ARG A 35 14.28 -33.93 0.35
CA ARG A 35 13.18 -34.88 0.18
C ARG A 35 12.78 -35.39 1.57
N THR A 36 11.99 -34.59 2.31
CA THR A 36 11.24 -35.10 3.47
C THR A 36 10.18 -36.06 2.97
N ARG A 37 10.54 -37.34 2.97
CA ARG A 37 9.63 -38.47 2.72
C ARG A 37 8.77 -38.66 3.97
N THR A 38 7.77 -37.81 4.14
CA THR A 38 6.69 -38.06 5.11
C THR A 38 5.77 -39.10 4.49
N THR A 39 6.07 -40.37 4.76
CA THR A 39 5.21 -41.50 4.44
C THR A 39 3.99 -41.42 5.36
N MET A 40 2.94 -40.73 4.92
CA MET A 40 1.62 -40.85 5.52
C MET A 40 1.03 -42.21 5.13
N PRO A 41 0.47 -43.00 6.06
CA PRO A 41 -0.24 -44.23 5.73
C PRO A 41 -1.43 -43.89 4.84
N ASN A 42 -1.36 -44.37 3.61
CA ASN A 42 -2.41 -44.27 2.60
C ASN A 42 -3.52 -45.26 2.97
N ASN A 43 -4.35 -44.90 3.95
CA ASN A 43 -5.64 -45.56 4.15
C ASN A 43 -6.56 -45.14 3.00
N LYS A 44 -6.43 -45.84 1.87
CA LYS A 44 -7.46 -45.88 0.83
C LYS A 44 -8.70 -46.55 1.42
N THR A 45 -9.50 -45.77 2.12
CA THR A 45 -10.92 -46.09 2.31
C THR A 45 -11.53 -45.99 0.92
N VAL A 46 -11.77 -47.13 0.29
CA VAL A 46 -12.61 -47.22 -0.90
C VAL A 46 -14.02 -46.86 -0.43
N ILE A 47 -14.35 -45.58 -0.53
CA ILE A 47 -15.74 -45.13 -0.43
C ILE A 47 -16.36 -45.56 -1.75
N THR A 48 -17.01 -46.72 -1.74
CA THR A 48 -17.98 -47.06 -2.78
C THR A 48 -19.06 -46.00 -2.71
N GLU A 49 -19.06 -45.07 -3.67
CA GLU A 49 -20.17 -44.18 -3.95
C GLU A 49 -21.40 -45.05 -4.26
N THR A 50 -22.17 -45.32 -3.20
CA THR A 50 -23.54 -45.78 -3.35
C THR A 50 -24.31 -44.56 -3.78
N THR A 51 -24.38 -44.35 -5.09
CA THR A 51 -25.32 -43.43 -5.73
C THR A 51 -26.73 -43.94 -5.40
N MET A 52 -27.22 -43.53 -4.23
CA MET A 52 -28.63 -43.61 -3.90
C MET A 52 -29.35 -42.78 -4.97
N PRO A 53 -30.35 -43.32 -5.68
CA PRO A 53 -31.16 -42.52 -6.57
C PRO A 53 -31.77 -41.41 -5.72
N THR A 54 -31.29 -40.18 -5.91
CA THR A 54 -31.94 -38.99 -5.40
C THR A 54 -33.28 -38.92 -6.09
N GLN A 55 -34.28 -39.58 -5.50
CA GLN A 55 -35.67 -39.18 -5.72
C GLN A 55 -35.71 -37.72 -5.27
N GLU A 56 -35.66 -36.81 -6.24
CA GLU A 56 -36.14 -35.46 -6.07
C GLU A 56 -37.61 -35.60 -5.64
N ILE A 57 -37.81 -35.72 -4.32
CA ILE A 57 -39.11 -35.55 -3.71
C ILE A 57 -39.50 -34.14 -4.11
N GLY A 58 -40.48 -34.02 -5.02
CA GLY A 58 -41.01 -32.78 -5.58
C GLY A 58 -41.69 -31.90 -4.54
N LEU A 59 -40.95 -31.53 -3.49
CA LEU A 59 -41.37 -30.63 -2.42
C LEU A 59 -41.33 -29.18 -2.88
N ALA A 60 -40.56 -28.86 -3.92
CA ALA A 60 -40.39 -27.52 -4.46
C ALA A 60 -41.69 -26.89 -5.00
N ASP A 61 -42.66 -27.70 -5.42
CA ASP A 61 -43.91 -27.25 -6.01
C ASP A 61 -45.13 -27.37 -5.10
N THR A 62 -44.94 -27.78 -3.84
CA THR A 62 -46.06 -27.79 -2.90
C THR A 62 -46.48 -26.35 -2.58
N PRO A 63 -47.79 -26.04 -2.55
CA PRO A 63 -48.29 -24.71 -2.18
C PRO A 63 -47.79 -24.22 -0.82
N ALA A 64 -47.55 -25.16 0.10
CA ALA A 64 -46.95 -24.89 1.41
C ALA A 64 -45.50 -24.37 1.29
N PHE A 65 -44.68 -24.96 0.42
CA PHE A 65 -43.30 -24.51 0.19
C PHE A 65 -43.24 -23.16 -0.52
N GLN A 66 -44.12 -22.90 -1.48
CA GLN A 66 -44.21 -21.58 -2.14
C GLN A 66 -44.68 -20.48 -1.16
N GLN A 67 -45.62 -20.78 -0.27
CA GLN A 67 -45.97 -19.85 0.82
C GLN A 67 -44.81 -19.60 1.79
N LEU A 68 -44.04 -20.63 2.13
CA LEU A 68 -42.85 -20.49 2.97
C LEU A 68 -41.81 -19.61 2.27
N LYS A 69 -41.52 -19.89 0.99
CA LYS A 69 -40.58 -19.15 0.13
C LYS A 69 -41.01 -17.69 -0.09
N ALA A 70 -42.31 -17.39 -0.12
CA ALA A 70 -42.82 -16.02 -0.19
C ALA A 70 -42.77 -15.27 1.16
N LYS A 71 -42.82 -15.99 2.29
CA LYS A 71 -42.71 -15.43 3.64
C LYS A 71 -41.25 -15.26 4.10
N TRP A 72 -40.34 -16.08 3.58
CA TRP A 72 -38.92 -16.08 3.96
C TRP A 72 -38.22 -14.73 3.72
N PRO A 73 -38.35 -14.08 2.54
CA PRO A 73 -37.71 -12.78 2.27
C PRO A 73 -38.23 -11.65 3.16
N LYS A 74 -39.40 -11.82 3.79
CA LYS A 74 -39.95 -10.84 4.75
C LYS A 74 -39.41 -11.02 6.16
N ARG A 75 -38.97 -12.23 6.51
CA ARG A 75 -38.37 -12.54 7.83
C ARG A 75 -36.86 -12.42 7.81
N TYR A 76 -36.25 -12.61 6.64
CA TYR A 76 -34.81 -12.64 6.46
C TYR A 76 -34.10 -11.32 6.86
N PRO A 77 -34.58 -10.12 6.46
CA PRO A 77 -33.92 -8.87 6.86
C PRO A 77 -33.92 -8.66 8.37
N PHE A 78 -35.02 -9.01 9.04
CA PHE A 78 -35.11 -8.90 10.50
C PHE A 78 -34.16 -9.86 11.23
N LEU A 79 -33.99 -11.08 10.72
CA LEU A 79 -33.05 -12.05 11.28
C LEU A 79 -31.60 -11.69 11.00
N ASP A 80 -31.28 -11.22 9.79
CA ASP A 80 -29.93 -10.75 9.44
C ASP A 80 -29.54 -9.53 10.27
N ASP A 81 -30.43 -8.54 10.42
CA ASP A 81 -30.18 -7.38 11.26
C ASP A 81 -30.03 -7.78 12.73
N ALA A 82 -30.85 -8.70 13.25
CA ALA A 82 -30.74 -9.17 14.62
C ALA A 82 -29.43 -9.93 14.88
N LEU A 83 -29.00 -10.78 13.94
CA LEU A 83 -27.74 -11.51 14.03
C LEU A 83 -26.53 -10.58 13.91
N LEU A 84 -26.57 -9.62 12.96
CA LEU A 84 -25.51 -8.63 12.81
C LEU A 84 -25.36 -7.77 14.06
N ASN A 85 -26.48 -7.30 14.63
CA ASN A 85 -26.47 -6.57 15.90
C ASN A 85 -25.91 -7.40 17.06
N LEU A 86 -26.26 -8.69 17.14
CA LEU A 86 -25.72 -9.60 18.16
C LEU A 86 -24.20 -9.82 18.01
N VAL A 87 -23.71 -9.94 16.78
CA VAL A 87 -22.27 -10.05 16.50
C VAL A 87 -21.55 -8.78 16.91
N ILE A 88 -22.05 -7.61 16.48
CA ILE A 88 -21.49 -6.30 16.86
C ILE A 88 -21.47 -6.13 18.38
N GLU A 89 -22.56 -6.49 19.06
CA GLU A 89 -22.64 -6.41 20.52
C GLU A 89 -21.63 -7.35 21.20
N CYS A 90 -21.49 -8.58 20.72
CA CYS A 90 -20.49 -9.54 21.20
C CYS A 90 -19.07 -9.01 21.01
N GLU A 91 -18.73 -8.49 19.84
CA GLU A 91 -17.42 -7.91 19.54
C GLU A 91 -17.13 -6.70 20.43
N THR A 92 -18.11 -5.81 20.61
CA THR A 92 -17.98 -4.62 21.46
C THR A 92 -17.73 -5.02 22.92
N ARG A 93 -18.46 -6.01 23.43
CA ARG A 93 -18.26 -6.54 24.80
C ARG A 93 -16.89 -7.20 24.95
N ALA A 94 -16.47 -7.99 23.97
CA ALA A 94 -15.17 -8.65 23.99
C ALA A 94 -14.01 -7.65 23.93
N SER A 95 -14.10 -6.64 23.06
CA SER A 95 -13.12 -5.55 22.98
C SER A 95 -13.03 -4.79 24.29
N LYS A 96 -14.18 -4.38 24.85
CA LYS A 96 -14.23 -3.68 26.13
C LYS A 96 -13.57 -4.50 27.26
N LEU A 97 -13.85 -5.80 27.35
CA LEU A 97 -13.24 -6.68 28.36
C LEU A 97 -11.72 -6.80 28.16
N TYR A 98 -11.26 -6.84 26.92
CA TYR A 98 -9.84 -6.85 26.59
C TYR A 98 -9.16 -5.54 27.01
N ASP A 99 -9.77 -4.40 26.67
CA ASP A 99 -9.27 -3.07 27.03
C ASP A 99 -9.24 -2.85 28.55
N GLU A 100 -10.28 -3.27 29.28
CA GLU A 100 -10.32 -3.21 30.74
C GLU A 100 -9.22 -4.06 31.39
N LYS A 101 -8.99 -5.28 30.87
CA LYS A 101 -7.90 -6.14 31.34
C LYS A 101 -6.53 -5.53 31.04
N LEU A 102 -6.35 -4.99 29.83
CA LEU A 102 -5.11 -4.36 29.42
C LEU A 102 -4.82 -3.13 30.28
N ALA A 103 -5.82 -2.26 30.51
CA ALA A 103 -5.72 -1.11 31.39
C ALA A 103 -5.38 -1.51 32.83
N THR A 104 -5.99 -2.59 33.35
CA THR A 104 -5.68 -3.11 34.69
C THR A 104 -4.22 -3.57 34.78
N VAL A 105 -3.72 -4.29 33.77
CA VAL A 105 -2.33 -4.74 33.71
C VAL A 105 -1.38 -3.54 33.60
N LEU A 106 -1.68 -2.58 32.74
CA LEU A 106 -0.87 -1.37 32.56
C LEU A 106 -0.82 -0.54 33.85
N ASN A 107 -1.96 -0.28 34.49
CA ASN A 107 -2.01 0.43 35.78
C ASN A 107 -1.21 -0.31 36.86
N HIS A 108 -1.29 -1.65 36.88
CA HIS A 108 -0.49 -2.45 37.81
C HIS A 108 1.01 -2.29 37.54
N PHE A 109 1.44 -2.31 36.28
CA PHE A 109 2.83 -2.06 35.91
C PHE A 109 3.26 -0.63 36.23
N GLU A 110 2.44 0.37 35.91
CA GLU A 110 2.73 1.79 36.12
C GLU A 110 2.87 2.10 37.61
N SER A 111 1.95 1.60 38.45
CA SER A 111 2.07 1.72 39.91
C SER A 111 3.35 1.05 40.45
N HIS A 112 3.79 -0.05 39.84
CA HIS A 112 5.06 -0.72 40.19
C HIS A 112 6.29 0.07 39.75
N VAL A 113 6.20 0.79 38.62
CA VAL A 113 7.27 1.65 38.09
C VAL A 113 7.38 2.93 38.91
N GLU A 114 6.26 3.58 39.22
CA GLU A 114 6.18 4.76 40.09
C GLU A 114 6.72 4.47 41.49
N ALA A 115 6.30 3.34 42.09
CA ALA A 115 6.77 2.92 43.41
C ALA A 115 8.28 2.61 43.45
N ARG A 116 8.91 2.32 42.31
CA ARG A 116 10.36 2.04 42.22
C ARG A 116 11.21 3.29 41.98
N GLY A 117 10.62 4.46 41.78
CA GLY A 117 11.26 5.77 41.86
C GLY A 117 12.34 6.09 40.81
N ASN A 118 12.90 5.10 40.12
CA ASN A 118 13.77 5.20 38.97
C ASN A 118 13.81 3.83 38.28
N LEU A 119 13.63 3.80 36.95
CA LEU A 119 13.85 2.58 36.19
C LEU A 119 15.31 2.15 36.41
N PRO A 120 15.59 0.89 36.81
CA PRO A 120 16.97 0.42 36.98
C PRO A 120 17.85 0.83 35.79
N PRO A 121 19.08 1.34 36.00
CA PRO A 121 19.91 1.88 34.91
C PRO A 121 20.08 0.93 33.72
N PHE A 122 20.12 -0.38 33.96
CA PHE A 122 20.21 -1.39 32.90
C PHE A 122 18.98 -1.43 31.97
N LEU A 123 17.79 -1.14 32.49
CA LEU A 123 16.57 -1.05 31.68
C LEU A 123 16.53 0.23 30.85
N GLN A 124 17.04 1.35 31.38
CA GLN A 124 17.14 2.61 30.62
C GLN A 124 18.10 2.46 29.43
N VAL A 125 19.25 1.81 29.66
CA VAL A 125 20.21 1.49 28.59
C VAL A 125 19.56 0.60 27.53
N ARG A 126 18.82 -0.44 27.93
CA ARG A 126 18.13 -1.33 27.00
C ARG A 126 17.01 -0.63 26.22
N GLN A 127 16.21 0.22 26.87
CA GLN A 127 15.18 1.00 26.20
C GLN A 127 15.80 1.90 25.13
N LYS A 128 16.87 2.62 25.48
CA LYS A 128 17.60 3.47 24.54
C LYS A 128 18.13 2.67 23.35
N GLN A 129 18.66 1.47 23.58
CA GLN A 129 19.11 0.58 22.49
C GLN A 129 17.97 0.22 21.54
N TYR A 130 16.79 -0.16 22.07
CA TYR A 130 15.63 -0.45 21.21
C TYR A 130 15.14 0.79 20.47
N ASP A 131 15.13 1.95 21.11
CA ASP A 131 14.72 3.19 20.45
C ASP A 131 15.67 3.56 19.31
N ASP A 132 16.97 3.34 19.49
CA ASP A 132 17.98 3.60 18.46
C ASP A 132 17.89 2.55 17.32
N GLU A 133 17.68 1.26 17.64
CA GLU A 133 17.44 0.20 16.64
C GLU A 133 16.18 0.45 15.82
N ILE A 134 15.08 0.89 16.47
CA ILE A 134 13.84 1.24 15.78
C ILE A 134 14.06 2.43 14.83
N LYS A 135 14.84 3.44 15.24
CA LYS A 135 15.17 4.57 14.36
C LYS A 135 15.98 4.14 13.15
N GLU A 136 17.00 3.29 13.33
CA GLU A 136 17.80 2.75 12.22
C GLU A 136 16.91 1.96 11.25
N LEU A 137 16.05 1.07 11.76
CA LEU A 137 15.12 0.30 10.93
C LEU A 137 14.11 1.19 10.17
N ILE A 138 13.67 2.30 10.77
CA ILE A 138 12.81 3.27 10.09
C ILE A 138 13.54 3.94 8.92
N LEU A 139 14.80 4.34 9.13
CA LEU A 139 15.64 4.92 8.07
C LEU A 139 15.92 3.93 6.95
N ASP A 140 16.34 2.71 7.29
CA ASP A 140 16.62 1.65 6.30
C ASP A 140 15.38 1.33 5.45
N LYS A 141 14.21 1.23 6.09
CA LYS A 141 12.95 1.00 5.38
C LYS A 141 12.61 2.16 4.46
N ARG A 142 12.87 3.40 4.88
CA ARG A 142 12.65 4.61 4.09
C ARG A 142 13.55 4.64 2.85
N ASP A 143 14.83 4.34 3.02
CA ASP A 143 15.80 4.26 1.93
C ASP A 143 15.43 3.15 0.93
N LEU A 144 15.00 1.98 1.43
CA LEU A 144 14.54 0.88 0.58
C LEU A 144 13.28 1.24 -0.22
N LEU A 145 12.33 1.94 0.40
CA LEU A 145 11.14 2.44 -0.27
C LEU A 145 11.50 3.46 -1.36
N SER A 146 12.39 4.40 -1.03
CA SER A 146 12.91 5.39 -1.97
C SER A 146 13.53 4.72 -3.21
N ALA A 147 14.47 3.78 -2.96
CA ALA A 147 15.14 3.03 -4.02
C ALA A 147 14.16 2.22 -4.89
N ALA A 148 13.16 1.57 -4.29
CA ALA A 148 12.14 0.83 -5.03
C ALA A 148 11.28 1.73 -5.93
N LEU A 149 10.97 2.95 -5.47
CA LEU A 149 10.21 3.93 -6.25
C LEU A 149 11.02 4.54 -7.39
N GLU A 150 12.31 4.82 -7.16
CA GLU A 150 13.23 5.28 -8.19
C GLU A 150 13.41 4.21 -9.27
N GLU A 151 13.66 2.97 -8.87
CA GLU A 151 13.80 1.83 -9.77
C GLU A 151 12.55 1.64 -10.64
N ARG A 152 11.35 1.70 -10.03
CA ARG A 152 10.08 1.64 -10.76
C ARG A 152 9.94 2.79 -11.76
N THR A 153 10.38 3.98 -11.38
CA THR A 153 10.34 5.19 -12.24
C THR A 153 11.25 5.03 -13.44
N GLU A 154 12.48 4.56 -13.24
CA GLU A 154 13.44 4.33 -14.32
C GLU A 154 13.00 3.21 -15.28
N ARG A 155 12.33 2.16 -14.77
CA ARG A 155 11.67 1.16 -15.64
C ARG A 155 10.58 1.78 -16.50
N LEU A 156 9.68 2.56 -15.90
CA LEU A 156 8.61 3.24 -16.66
C LEU A 156 9.18 4.15 -17.75
N LYS A 157 10.29 4.86 -17.49
CA LYS A 157 10.98 5.67 -18.51
C LYS A 157 11.57 4.81 -19.61
N SER A 158 12.27 3.73 -19.24
CA SER A 158 12.95 2.82 -20.19
C SER A 158 11.96 2.11 -21.10
N ASP A 159 10.80 1.72 -20.58
CA ASP A 159 9.73 1.05 -21.32
C ASP A 159 8.92 2.04 -22.18
N ASN A 160 9.27 3.33 -22.17
CA ASN A 160 8.46 4.40 -22.74
C ASN A 160 7.00 4.28 -22.27
N MET A 161 6.81 4.14 -20.97
CA MET A 161 5.52 4.11 -20.27
C MET A 161 5.39 5.25 -19.26
N TYR A 162 6.34 6.18 -19.25
CA TYR A 162 6.33 7.35 -18.37
C TYR A 162 5.36 8.43 -18.88
N ASN A 163 4.08 8.08 -18.89
CA ASN A 163 2.95 8.92 -19.26
C ASN A 163 1.92 8.93 -18.12
N VAL A 164 0.78 9.59 -18.29
CA VAL A 164 -0.27 9.68 -17.25
C VAL A 164 -0.72 8.30 -16.75
N HIS A 165 -0.83 7.30 -17.63
CA HIS A 165 -1.16 5.93 -17.24
C HIS A 165 -0.09 5.31 -16.33
N GLY A 166 1.18 5.31 -16.76
CA GLY A 166 2.27 4.75 -15.96
C GLY A 166 2.47 5.48 -14.62
N VAL A 167 2.09 6.75 -14.53
CA VAL A 167 2.11 7.53 -13.29
C VAL A 167 1.03 7.07 -12.33
N LEU A 168 -0.19 6.82 -12.80
CA LEU A 168 -1.24 6.21 -11.97
C LEU A 168 -0.78 4.84 -11.45
N ASP A 169 -0.13 4.04 -12.30
CA ASP A 169 0.44 2.76 -11.89
C ASP A 169 1.48 2.91 -10.78
N ARG A 170 2.35 3.92 -10.92
CA ARG A 170 3.36 4.26 -9.92
C ARG A 170 2.73 4.73 -8.61
N ILE A 171 1.67 5.55 -8.66
CA ILE A 171 0.96 6.05 -7.47
C ILE A 171 0.37 4.88 -6.69
N VAL A 172 -0.34 3.96 -7.35
CA VAL A 172 -0.89 2.77 -6.68
C VAL A 172 0.21 1.87 -6.14
N TYR A 173 1.31 1.70 -6.88
CA TYR A 173 2.47 0.94 -6.40
C TYR A 173 3.08 1.56 -5.13
N ALA A 174 3.26 2.88 -5.10
CA ALA A 174 3.74 3.59 -3.91
C ALA A 174 2.77 3.43 -2.72
N ALA A 175 1.47 3.56 -2.96
CA ALA A 175 0.44 3.36 -1.94
C ALA A 175 0.46 1.94 -1.34
N LYS A 176 0.71 0.92 -2.17
CA LYS A 176 0.87 -0.47 -1.70
C LYS A 176 2.11 -0.64 -0.82
N LEU A 177 3.23 -0.05 -1.22
CA LEU A 177 4.47 -0.09 -0.43
C LEU A 177 4.30 0.60 0.94
N GLN A 178 3.52 1.67 0.99
CA GLN A 178 3.17 2.39 2.23
C GLN A 178 2.01 1.73 3.02
N LYS A 179 1.46 0.61 2.53
CA LYS A 179 0.32 -0.11 3.13
C LYS A 179 -0.98 0.71 3.20
N MET A 180 -1.12 1.75 2.39
CA MET A 180 -2.39 2.49 2.23
C MET A 180 -3.40 1.69 1.40
N VAL A 181 -2.90 0.83 0.51
CA VAL A 181 -3.69 -0.04 -0.36
C VAL A 181 -3.28 -1.50 -0.12
N PRO A 182 -4.22 -2.46 -0.11
CA PRO A 182 -3.87 -3.87 -0.02
C PRO A 182 -2.90 -4.31 -1.14
N PRO A 183 -1.88 -5.14 -0.84
CA PRO A 183 -0.87 -5.51 -1.84
C PRO A 183 -1.45 -6.23 -3.06
N TYR A 184 -2.57 -6.95 -2.87
CA TYR A 184 -3.28 -7.71 -3.90
C TYR A 184 -4.32 -6.90 -4.69
N ALA A 185 -4.60 -5.64 -4.31
CA ALA A 185 -5.57 -4.82 -5.02
C ALA A 185 -5.13 -4.62 -6.49
N LYS A 186 -6.06 -4.70 -7.43
CA LYS A 186 -5.79 -4.34 -8.83
C LYS A 186 -5.59 -2.83 -8.95
N MET A 187 -5.22 -2.36 -10.15
CA MET A 187 -4.86 -0.96 -10.34
C MET A 187 -6.04 0.00 -10.09
N GLN A 188 -7.18 -0.24 -10.74
CA GLN A 188 -8.39 0.56 -10.51
C GLN A 188 -8.89 0.43 -9.07
N GLU A 189 -8.89 -0.79 -8.51
CA GLU A 189 -9.24 -1.00 -7.10
C GLU A 189 -8.34 -0.16 -6.18
N GLY A 190 -7.04 -0.11 -6.45
CA GLY A 190 -6.10 0.71 -5.68
C GLY A 190 -6.36 2.22 -5.77
N LEU A 191 -6.78 2.71 -6.95
CA LEU A 191 -7.23 4.11 -7.11
C LEU A 191 -8.53 4.36 -6.35
N ASP A 192 -9.46 3.41 -6.37
CA ASP A 192 -10.72 3.50 -5.63
C ASP A 192 -10.46 3.54 -4.11
N TRP A 193 -9.55 2.69 -3.61
CA TRP A 193 -9.09 2.73 -2.21
C TRP A 193 -8.50 4.09 -1.85
N LEU A 194 -7.58 4.62 -2.67
CA LEU A 194 -7.01 5.95 -2.46
C LEU A 194 -8.07 7.06 -2.52
N ALA A 195 -9.15 6.89 -3.30
CA ALA A 195 -10.21 7.86 -3.40
C ALA A 195 -11.09 7.94 -2.14
N LEU A 196 -11.12 6.88 -1.34
CA LEU A 196 -11.80 6.85 -0.03
C LEU A 196 -11.01 7.60 1.05
N GLU A 197 -9.72 7.86 0.84
CA GLU A 197 -8.89 8.56 1.80
C GLU A 197 -9.32 10.02 1.99
N ARG A 198 -9.23 10.49 3.24
CA ARG A 198 -9.63 11.85 3.62
C ARG A 198 -8.82 12.92 2.88
N GLU A 199 -7.53 12.68 2.67
CA GLU A 199 -6.64 13.59 1.96
C GLU A 199 -7.10 13.79 0.51
N PHE A 200 -7.40 12.69 -0.19
CA PHE A 200 -7.92 12.73 -1.56
C PHE A 200 -9.24 13.47 -1.64
N THR A 201 -10.22 13.11 -0.79
CA THR A 201 -11.53 13.78 -0.78
C THR A 201 -11.41 15.28 -0.51
N THR A 202 -10.47 15.69 0.35
CA THR A 202 -10.22 17.11 0.64
C THR A 202 -9.64 17.85 -0.57
N VAL A 203 -8.67 17.26 -1.26
CA VAL A 203 -8.07 17.82 -2.48
C VAL A 203 -9.10 17.89 -3.60
N LEU A 204 -9.86 16.80 -3.80
CA LEU A 204 -10.88 16.72 -4.83
C LEU A 204 -11.97 17.77 -4.64
N ASN A 205 -12.46 17.98 -3.42
CA ASN A 205 -13.45 19.04 -3.15
C ASN A 205 -12.93 20.43 -3.51
N LYS A 206 -11.65 20.73 -3.24
CA LYS A 206 -11.03 22.00 -3.65
C LYS A 206 -10.95 22.13 -5.16
N GLU A 207 -10.60 21.05 -5.87
CA GLU A 207 -10.56 21.05 -7.34
C GLU A 207 -11.95 21.21 -7.97
N VAL A 208 -12.95 20.51 -7.44
CA VAL A 208 -14.35 20.60 -7.86
C VAL A 208 -14.89 22.02 -7.66
N GLN A 209 -14.65 22.63 -6.50
CA GLN A 209 -15.05 24.02 -6.23
C GLN A 209 -14.34 25.02 -7.13
N ARG A 210 -13.02 24.90 -7.28
CA ARG A 210 -12.20 25.79 -8.11
C ARG A 210 -12.66 25.81 -9.57
N ARG A 211 -13.06 24.65 -10.11
CA ARG A 211 -13.46 24.47 -11.50
C ARG A 211 -14.98 24.53 -11.73
N GLN A 212 -15.77 24.72 -10.66
CA GLN A 212 -17.23 24.72 -10.68
C GLN A 212 -17.82 23.42 -11.28
N LEU A 213 -17.24 22.27 -10.92
CA LEU A 213 -17.66 20.96 -11.41
C LEU A 213 -18.66 20.28 -10.47
N CYS A 214 -19.24 19.19 -10.93
CA CYS A 214 -20.07 18.31 -10.11
C CYS A 214 -19.20 17.21 -9.47
N PHE A 215 -19.19 17.13 -8.14
CA PHE A 215 -18.40 16.12 -7.41
C PHE A 215 -18.71 14.68 -7.86
N LYS A 216 -19.99 14.36 -8.08
CA LYS A 216 -20.42 13.02 -8.51
C LYS A 216 -19.86 12.64 -9.88
N ASP A 217 -19.80 13.59 -10.80
CA ASP A 217 -19.30 13.34 -12.15
C ASP A 217 -17.78 13.14 -12.15
N VAL A 218 -17.05 13.91 -11.33
CA VAL A 218 -15.61 13.71 -11.16
C VAL A 218 -15.30 12.36 -10.50
N MET A 219 -16.08 11.95 -9.48
CA MET A 219 -15.92 10.62 -8.88
C MET A 219 -16.24 9.48 -9.85
N ALA A 220 -17.23 9.65 -10.73
CA ALA A 220 -17.49 8.68 -11.80
C ALA A 220 -16.30 8.54 -12.77
N CYS A 221 -15.55 9.62 -13.02
CA CYS A 221 -14.28 9.55 -13.75
C CYS A 221 -13.20 8.82 -12.93
N VAL A 222 -13.09 9.06 -11.62
CA VAL A 222 -12.13 8.33 -10.75
C VAL A 222 -12.29 6.82 -10.87
N HIS A 223 -13.53 6.31 -10.83
CA HIS A 223 -13.83 4.87 -10.91
C HIS A 223 -13.55 4.21 -12.27
N ARG A 224 -13.28 5.00 -13.31
CA ARG A 224 -12.97 4.51 -14.66
C ARG A 224 -11.59 4.96 -15.14
N LEU A 225 -10.87 5.69 -14.31
CA LEU A 225 -9.69 6.44 -14.70
C LEU A 225 -8.62 5.53 -15.30
N HIS A 226 -8.30 4.42 -14.65
CA HIS A 226 -7.27 3.51 -15.15
C HIS A 226 -7.67 2.86 -16.48
N SER A 227 -8.92 2.38 -16.62
CA SER A 227 -9.40 1.81 -17.87
C SER A 227 -9.38 2.81 -19.03
N GLU A 228 -9.85 4.05 -18.78
CA GLU A 228 -9.88 5.11 -19.78
C GLU A 228 -8.47 5.51 -20.23
N MET A 229 -7.51 5.58 -19.29
CA MET A 229 -6.11 5.83 -19.63
C MET A 229 -5.51 4.66 -20.43
N CYS A 230 -5.79 3.41 -20.03
CA CYS A 230 -5.25 2.23 -20.72
C CYS A 230 -5.69 2.19 -22.19
N ASP A 231 -6.96 2.48 -22.46
CA ASP A 231 -7.50 2.47 -23.82
C ASP A 231 -6.95 3.64 -24.66
N ARG A 232 -6.81 4.83 -24.05
CA ARG A 232 -6.29 6.03 -24.73
C ARG A 232 -4.83 5.88 -25.16
N PHE A 233 -4.00 5.22 -24.36
CA PHE A 233 -2.57 5.06 -24.62
C PHE A 233 -2.21 3.75 -25.34
N ARG A 234 -3.18 2.89 -25.68
CA ARG A 234 -2.93 1.60 -26.36
C ARG A 234 -2.48 1.74 -27.82
N GLY A 235 -2.75 2.87 -28.48
CA GLY A 235 -2.47 3.07 -29.91
C GLY A 235 -1.81 4.40 -30.29
N ALA A 236 -1.82 5.39 -29.39
CA ALA A 236 -1.12 6.65 -29.61
C ALA A 236 0.29 6.51 -29.03
N GLY A 237 1.34 6.64 -29.86
CA GLY A 237 2.70 6.78 -29.36
C GLY A 237 2.78 7.89 -28.30
N ASN A 238 3.68 7.77 -27.33
CA ASN A 238 3.83 8.75 -26.25
C ASN A 238 4.30 10.11 -26.79
N VAL A 239 3.37 10.97 -27.19
CA VAL A 239 3.69 12.33 -27.63
C VAL A 239 3.77 13.31 -26.44
N ASP A 240 3.23 12.94 -25.28
CA ASP A 240 3.05 13.87 -24.14
C ASP A 240 4.12 13.75 -23.04
N ASN A 241 5.23 13.03 -23.29
CA ASN A 241 6.34 12.94 -22.34
C ASN A 241 7.56 13.76 -22.83
N TYR A 242 7.72 14.97 -22.31
CA TYR A 242 8.95 15.76 -22.48
C TYR A 242 9.86 15.55 -21.25
N GLY A 243 10.56 14.42 -21.21
CA GLY A 243 11.57 14.14 -20.19
C GLY A 243 11.03 13.47 -18.92
N SER A 244 11.14 14.14 -17.78
CA SER A 244 10.79 13.62 -16.44
C SER A 244 9.54 14.26 -15.82
N VAL A 245 8.89 15.18 -16.54
CA VAL A 245 7.71 15.91 -16.09
C VAL A 245 6.47 15.41 -16.83
N ILE A 246 5.41 15.15 -16.07
CA ILE A 246 4.15 14.64 -16.59
C ILE A 246 3.20 15.81 -16.82
N PHE A 247 2.75 15.99 -18.06
CA PHE A 247 1.84 17.07 -18.42
C PHE A 247 0.39 16.60 -18.45
N VAL A 248 -0.46 17.25 -17.66
CA VAL A 248 -1.92 17.06 -17.72
C VAL A 248 -2.51 18.19 -18.53
N ARG A 249 -2.82 17.92 -19.81
CA ARG A 249 -3.26 18.93 -20.78
C ARG A 249 -4.78 19.02 -20.90
N ASP A 250 -5.30 20.23 -21.04
CA ASP A 250 -6.74 20.48 -21.21
C ASP A 250 -7.30 20.03 -22.56
N ASP A 251 -6.48 19.99 -23.61
CA ASP A 251 -6.85 19.47 -24.93
C ASP A 251 -6.98 17.93 -24.99
N LYS A 252 -6.41 17.23 -24.01
CA LYS A 252 -6.48 15.77 -23.90
C LYS A 252 -7.56 15.32 -22.93
N PHE A 253 -7.71 15.99 -21.79
CA PHE A 253 -8.58 15.53 -20.70
C PHE A 253 -9.78 16.46 -20.52
N SER A 254 -10.97 15.88 -20.40
CA SER A 254 -12.15 16.64 -19.99
C SER A 254 -11.92 17.28 -18.62
N ASP A 255 -12.63 18.36 -18.29
CA ASP A 255 -12.44 19.04 -17.00
C ASP A 255 -12.66 18.10 -15.79
N ASN A 256 -13.58 17.13 -15.90
CA ASN A 256 -13.83 16.11 -14.87
C ASN A 256 -12.66 15.12 -14.75
N GLU A 257 -12.18 14.55 -15.86
CA GLU A 257 -11.00 13.67 -15.87
C GLU A 257 -9.77 14.42 -15.33
N ARG A 258 -9.59 15.68 -15.74
CA ARG A 258 -8.46 16.52 -15.33
C ARG A 258 -8.50 16.81 -13.84
N ALA A 259 -9.68 17.12 -13.28
CA ALA A 259 -9.86 17.28 -11.85
C ALA A 259 -9.54 15.99 -11.07
N ALA A 260 -9.98 14.82 -11.57
CA ALA A 260 -9.65 13.53 -10.96
C ALA A 260 -8.13 13.26 -10.96
N LEU A 261 -7.47 13.42 -12.12
CA LEU A 261 -6.02 13.23 -12.26
C LEU A 261 -5.22 14.18 -11.37
N VAL A 262 -5.52 15.47 -11.42
CA VAL A 262 -4.85 16.50 -10.62
C VAL A 262 -5.03 16.23 -9.13
N SER A 263 -6.16 15.66 -8.71
CA SER A 263 -6.38 15.30 -7.31
C SER A 263 -5.40 14.20 -6.85
N PHE A 264 -5.23 13.12 -7.62
CA PHE A 264 -4.22 12.10 -7.31
C PHE A 264 -2.79 12.67 -7.32
N LEU A 265 -2.47 13.49 -8.31
CA LEU A 265 -1.14 14.10 -8.47
C LEU A 265 -0.79 15.09 -7.35
N LYS A 266 -1.80 15.79 -6.81
CA LYS A 266 -1.66 16.64 -5.62
C LYS A 266 -1.53 15.82 -4.33
N VAL A 267 -2.30 14.75 -4.16
CA VAL A 267 -2.15 13.86 -3.00
C VAL A 267 -0.75 13.26 -2.95
N GLN A 268 -0.26 12.69 -4.06
CA GLN A 268 1.07 12.10 -4.08
C GLN A 268 2.21 13.13 -3.93
N SER A 269 1.93 14.43 -4.12
CA SER A 269 2.95 15.48 -3.95
C SER A 269 3.44 15.64 -2.50
N SER A 270 2.67 15.15 -1.52
CA SER A 270 3.08 15.09 -0.11
C SER A 270 3.85 13.81 0.24
N TRP A 271 3.94 12.86 -0.69
CA TRP A 271 4.61 11.57 -0.45
C TRP A 271 6.12 11.69 -0.64
N GLU A 272 6.83 10.68 -0.16
CA GLU A 272 8.24 10.51 -0.47
C GLU A 272 8.44 10.23 -1.97
N ASN A 273 9.38 10.94 -2.59
CA ASN A 273 9.68 10.89 -4.02
C ASN A 273 8.45 11.12 -4.90
N PRO A 274 7.86 12.33 -4.85
CA PRO A 274 6.71 12.65 -5.68
C PRO A 274 7.10 12.66 -7.16
N VAL A 275 6.15 12.31 -8.01
CA VAL A 275 6.26 12.48 -9.46
C VAL A 275 6.19 13.97 -9.76
N ASN A 276 7.11 14.45 -10.60
CA ASN A 276 7.05 15.81 -11.13
C ASN A 276 5.96 15.87 -12.20
N TRP A 277 5.02 16.80 -12.03
CA TRP A 277 3.90 16.99 -12.94
C TRP A 277 3.53 18.46 -13.05
N GLU A 278 2.88 18.81 -14.15
CA GLU A 278 2.39 20.15 -14.41
C GLU A 278 1.03 20.08 -15.12
N GLU A 279 0.10 20.95 -14.73
CA GLU A 279 -1.16 21.12 -15.47
C GLU A 279 -0.96 22.20 -16.52
N VAL A 280 -1.11 21.84 -17.80
CA VAL A 280 -0.97 22.77 -18.92
C VAL A 280 -2.36 23.12 -19.41
N THR A 281 -2.78 24.35 -19.15
CA THR A 281 -3.94 24.95 -19.81
C THR A 281 -3.43 25.56 -21.10
N GLY A 282 -3.93 25.12 -22.26
CA GLY A 282 -3.58 25.72 -23.53
C GLY A 282 -3.83 27.22 -23.46
N CYS A 283 -2.76 28.01 -23.51
CA CYS A 283 -2.88 29.44 -23.74
C CYS A 283 -3.67 29.58 -25.04
N LYS A 284 -4.94 29.98 -24.95
CA LYS A 284 -5.65 30.52 -26.10
C LYS A 284 -4.79 31.67 -26.59
N GLY A 285 -3.97 31.42 -27.62
CA GLY A 285 -3.16 32.44 -28.24
C GLY A 285 -4.14 33.55 -28.63
N GLY A 286 -4.05 34.69 -27.95
CA GLY A 286 -4.75 35.88 -28.34
C GLY A 286 -4.27 36.23 -29.74
N GLN A 287 -5.09 35.89 -30.73
CA GLN A 287 -5.09 36.55 -32.02
C GLN A 287 -5.87 37.86 -31.90
#